data_AF-A0A661FFP6-F1
#
_entry.id   AF-A0A661FFP6-F1
#
_cell.length_a   1.000
_cell.length_b   1.000
_cell.length_c   1.000
_cell.angle_alpha   90.00
_cell.angle_beta   90.00
_cell.angle_gamma   90.00
#
_symmetry.space_group_name_H-M   'P 1'
#
loop_
_entity.id
_entity.type
_entity.pdbx_description
1 polymer ?
#
loop_
_entity_poly.entity_id
_entity_poly.type
_entity_poly.pdbx_seq_one_letter_code
_entity_poly.pdbx_strand_id
1 'polypeptide(L)' 'AIIEIPSGIFIEGKLPKAKQKLVDAWIEIHRDELMADWELAINGEPIFKIDPLK' A
#
# COMPACT_ATOMS: atom_id res chain seq x y z
N ALA A 1 2.16 2.42 11.26
CA ALA A 1 0.87 1.74 11.04
C ALA A 1 1.10 0.63 10.04
N ILE A 2 0.40 -0.48 10.18
CA ILE A 2 0.47 -1.66 9.32
C ILE A 2 -0.88 -1.77 8.62
N ILE A 3 -0.86 -1.89 7.30
CA ILE A 3 -2.05 -1.95 6.45
C ILE A 3 -1.86 -3.11 5.48
N GLU A 4 -2.90 -3.92 5.32
CA GLU A 4 -2.93 -5.01 4.36
C GLU A 4 -3.01 -4.46 2.94
N ILE A 5 -2.11 -4.92 2.07
CA ILE A 5 -2.00 -4.44 0.68
C ILE A 5 -3.23 -4.84 -0.17
N PRO A 6 -3.71 -6.11 -0.20
CA PRO A 6 -4.85 -6.52 -1.02
C PRO A 6 -6.18 -5.80 -0.74
N SER A 7 -6.38 -5.37 0.52
CA SER A 7 -7.67 -4.93 1.05
C SER A 7 -7.67 -3.50 1.58
N GLY A 8 -6.49 -2.90 1.79
CA GLY A 8 -6.34 -1.63 2.49
C GLY A 8 -6.71 -1.68 3.97
N ILE A 9 -6.92 -2.87 4.54
CA ILE A 9 -7.38 -3.02 5.92
C ILE A 9 -6.27 -2.63 6.89
N PHE A 10 -6.61 -1.76 7.83
CA PHE A 10 -5.73 -1.39 8.92
C PHE A 10 -5.55 -2.55 9.90
N ILE A 11 -4.30 -3.00 10.07
CA ILE A 11 -3.96 -4.10 10.99
C ILE A 11 -3.54 -3.53 12.35
N GLU A 12 -2.61 -2.58 12.37
CA GLU A 12 -2.05 -2.08 13.63
C GLU A 12 -1.50 -0.64 13.54
N GLY A 13 -1.51 0.07 14.67
CA GLY A 13 -0.82 1.34 14.87
C GLY A 13 -1.77 2.51 15.02
N LYS A 14 -1.29 3.74 14.74
CA LYS A 14 -2.13 4.95 14.74
C LYS A 14 -1.70 5.90 13.63
N LEU A 15 -2.67 6.42 12.89
CA LEU A 15 -2.53 7.53 11.97
C LEU A 15 -3.62 8.57 12.26
N PRO A 16 -3.33 9.88 12.16
CA PRO A 16 -4.37 10.90 12.17
C PRO A 16 -5.38 10.62 11.05
N LYS A 17 -6.69 10.82 11.31
CA LYS A 17 -7.77 10.51 10.36
C LYS A 17 -7.55 11.10 8.96
N ALA A 18 -7.00 12.30 8.87
CA ALA A 18 -6.70 12.95 7.60
C ALA A 18 -5.61 12.21 6.80
N LYS A 19 -4.60 11.65 7.49
CA LYS A 19 -3.53 10.87 6.84
C LYS A 19 -4.01 9.48 6.45
N GLN A 20 -4.90 8.86 7.24
CA GLN A 20 -5.49 7.56 6.88
C GLN A 20 -6.19 7.65 5.52
N LYS A 21 -7.03 8.67 5.31
CA LYS A 21 -7.72 8.88 4.03
C LYS A 21 -6.77 9.03 2.83
N LEU A 22 -5.61 9.65 3.03
CA LEU A 22 -4.59 9.75 1.98
C LEU A 22 -4.00 8.38 1.68
N VAL A 23 -3.70 7.58 2.70
CA VAL A 23 -3.18 6.22 2.49
C VAL A 23 -4.22 5.33 1.82
N ASP A 24 -5.49 5.39 2.24
CA ASP A 24 -6.58 4.64 1.63
C ASP A 24 -6.72 4.98 0.13
N ALA A 25 -6.69 6.28 -0.21
CA ALA A 25 -6.76 6.72 -1.60
C ALA A 25 -5.53 6.29 -2.42
N TRP A 26 -4.34 6.31 -1.82
CA TRP A 26 -3.12 5.87 -2.49
C TRP A 26 -3.16 4.36 -2.79
N ILE A 27 -3.57 3.55 -1.81
CA ILE A 27 -3.71 2.10 -1.98
C ILE A 27 -4.73 1.79 -3.09
N GLU A 28 -5.85 2.50 -3.13
CA GLU A 28 -6.87 2.26 -4.15
C GLU A 28 -6.37 2.58 -5.56
N ILE A 29 -5.61 3.67 -5.74
CA ILE A 29 -5.05 4.08 -7.05
C ILE A 29 -3.96 3.11 -7.51
N HIS A 30 -3.15 2.60 -6.58
CA HIS A 30 -1.96 1.80 -6.90
C HIS A 30 -2.13 0.31 -6.60
N ARG A 31 -3.38 -0.18 -6.50
CA ARG A 31 -3.68 -1.54 -6.05
C ARG A 31 -2.99 -2.61 -6.89
N ASP A 32 -3.05 -2.49 -8.20
CA ASP A 32 -2.49 -3.48 -9.13
C ASP A 32 -0.95 -3.48 -9.06
N GLU A 33 -0.34 -2.30 -8.98
CA GLU A 33 1.12 -2.14 -8.81
C GLU A 33 1.60 -2.75 -7.49
N LEU A 34 0.87 -2.49 -6.41
CA LEU A 34 1.16 -3.04 -5.09
C LEU A 34 1.06 -4.56 -5.04
N MET A 35 0.08 -5.16 -5.74
CA MET A 35 -0.04 -6.61 -5.82
C MET A 35 1.05 -7.24 -6.68
N ALA A 36 1.42 -6.61 -7.80
CA ALA A 36 2.54 -7.07 -8.61
C ALA A 36 3.86 -7.01 -7.83
N ASP A 37 4.14 -5.90 -7.13
CA ASP A 37 5.32 -5.77 -6.28
C ASP A 37 5.30 -6.76 -5.11
N TRP A 38 4.13 -7.08 -4.55
CA TRP A 38 4.00 -8.14 -3.53
C TRP A 38 4.42 -9.52 -4.08
N GLU A 39 3.96 -9.88 -5.28
CA GLU A 39 4.35 -11.13 -5.94
C GLU A 39 5.86 -11.20 -6.22
N LEU A 40 6.46 -10.10 -6.68
CA LEU A 40 7.92 -10.01 -6.87
C LEU A 40 8.65 -10.18 -5.53
N ALA A 41 8.20 -9.49 -4.49
CA ALA A 41 8.83 -9.53 -3.17
C ALA A 41 8.83 -10.93 -2.55
N ILE A 42 7.72 -11.68 -2.63
CA ILE A 42 7.65 -13.05 -2.09
C ILE A 42 8.52 -14.04 -2.87
N ASN A 43 8.82 -13.75 -4.15
CA ASN A 43 9.72 -14.53 -4.99
C ASN A 43 11.19 -14.11 -4.83
N GLY A 44 11.48 -13.08 -4.02
CA GLY A 44 12.83 -12.54 -3.83
C GLY A 44 13.33 -11.69 -5.00
N GLU A 45 12.43 -11.20 -5.84
CA GLU A 45 12.73 -10.37 -6.99
C GLU A 45 12.73 -8.87 -6.63
N PRO A 46 13.43 -8.02 -7.40
CA PRO A 46 13.41 -6.57 -7.19
C PRO A 46 12.01 -5.98 -7.44
N ILE A 47 11.56 -5.13 -6.52
CA ILE A 47 10.31 -4.36 -6.65
C ILE A 47 10.52 -3.03 -7.37
N PHE A 48 9.43 -2.43 -7.84
CA PHE A 48 9.45 -1.11 -8.47
C PHE A 48 9.14 0.01 -7.47
N LYS A 49 9.39 1.25 -7.89
CA LYS A 49 8.98 2.42 -7.12
C LYS A 49 7.58 2.81 -7.55
N ILE A 50 6.65 2.86 -6.60
CA ILE A 50 5.30 3.36 -6.81
C ILE A 50 5.26 4.86 -6.52
N ASP A 51 4.65 5.62 -7.41
CA ASP A 51 4.55 7.08 -7.28
C ASP A 51 3.64 7.48 -6.10
N PRO A 52 3.95 8.57 -5.38
CA PRO A 52 3.08 9.07 -4.31
C PRO A 52 1.83 9.77 -4.86
N LEU A 53 0.82 9.93 -4.00
CA LEU A 53 -0.33 10.82 -4.26
C LEU A 53 0.14 12.25 -4.53
N LYS A 54 -0.41 12.88 -5.58
CA LYS A 54 -0.18 14.30 -5.95
C LYS A 54 -1.09 15.27 -5.20
#